data_AF-A0A8J3QFA1-F1
#
_entry.id   AF-A0A8J3QFA1-F1
#
_cell.length_a   1.000
_cell.length_b   1.000
_cell.length_c   1.000
_cell.angle_alpha   90.00
_cell.angle_beta   90.00
_cell.angle_gamma   90.00
#
_symmetry.space_group_name_H-M   'P 1'
#
loop_
_entity.id
_entity.type
_entity.pdbx_description
1 polymer ?
#
loop_
_entity_poly.entity_id
_entity_poly.type
_entity_poly.pdbx_seq_one_letter_code
_entity_poly.pdbx_strand_id
1 'polypeptide(L)'
;MLARDSAGVDASRYAEYATTASTNAAVLRSVAIRISGTEGRIGRAVALAKFQSPSAARFKDRTQDLGEGLRETARRLSQTAEELDRLSRQFQQRYDEWRAGHA
;
A
#
# COMPACT_ATOMS: atom_id res chain seq x y z
N MET A 1 26.89 9.47 23.88
CA MET A 1 26.90 10.30 22.65
C MET A 1 26.15 9.49 21.60
N LEU A 2 24.95 9.92 21.18
CA LEU A 2 24.17 9.18 20.18
C LEU A 2 24.91 9.28 18.84
N ALA A 3 25.26 8.13 18.25
CA ALA A 3 25.93 8.10 16.95
C ALA A 3 24.92 8.53 15.89
N ARG A 4 25.04 9.78 15.45
CA ARG A 4 24.27 10.29 14.31
C ARG A 4 24.92 9.79 13.02
N ASP A 5 24.12 9.38 12.05
CA ASP A 5 24.60 9.10 10.70
C ASP A 5 25.06 10.40 10.00
N SER A 6 25.64 10.27 8.80
CA SER A 6 26.06 11.41 7.97
C SER A 6 24.92 12.32 7.52
N ALA A 7 23.65 11.92 7.72
CA ALA A 7 22.45 12.72 7.47
C ALA A 7 21.86 13.35 8.76
N GLY A 8 22.53 13.19 9.91
CA GLY A 8 22.10 13.74 11.20
C GLY A 8 21.02 12.93 11.92
N VAL A 9 20.69 11.73 11.43
CA VAL A 9 19.68 10.84 12.01
C VAL A 9 20.30 10.05 13.15
N ASP A 10 19.61 9.97 14.28
CA ASP A 10 19.98 9.11 15.40
C ASP A 10 19.87 7.64 15.00
N ALA A 11 21.01 6.95 14.89
CA ALA A 11 21.06 5.56 14.43
C ALA A 11 20.29 4.59 15.34
N SER A 12 20.10 4.94 16.62
CA SER A 12 19.29 4.14 17.54
C SER A 12 17.80 4.13 17.20
N ARG A 13 17.33 5.12 16.42
CA ARG A 13 15.93 5.26 15.99
C ARG A 13 15.61 4.54 14.69
N TYR A 14 16.59 3.97 14.00
CA TYR A 14 16.33 3.25 12.76
C TYR A 14 15.37 2.05 12.94
N ALA A 15 15.40 1.37 14.10
CA ALA A 15 14.42 0.32 14.40
C ALA A 15 12.98 0.85 14.50
N GLU A 16 12.78 2.07 15.02
CA GLU A 16 11.48 2.75 15.09
C GLU A 16 10.98 3.10 13.68
N TYR A 17 11.85 3.63 12.83
CA TYR A 17 11.53 3.93 11.43
C TYR A 17 11.24 2.68 10.61
N ALA A 18 12.00 1.59 10.82
CA ALA A 18 11.74 0.30 10.21
C ALA A 18 10.33 -0.21 10.56
N THR A 19 9.96 -0.14 11.83
CA THR A 19 8.64 -0.55 12.34
C THR A 19 7.52 0.31 11.77
N THR A 20 7.69 1.64 11.75
CA THR A 20 6.71 2.58 11.23
C THR A 20 6.46 2.34 9.74
N ALA A 21 7.53 2.19 8.95
CA ALA A 21 7.44 1.92 7.53
C ALA A 21 6.74 0.58 7.24
N SER A 22 7.08 -0.49 7.96
CA SER A 22 6.42 -1.80 7.81
C SER A 22 4.94 -1.76 8.20
N THR A 23 4.61 -1.05 9.29
CA THR A 23 3.21 -0.90 9.74
C THR A 23 2.39 -0.15 8.68
N ASN A 24 2.91 0.95 8.14
CA ASN A 24 2.26 1.69 7.09
C ASN A 24 2.11 0.85 5.81
N ALA A 25 3.13 0.07 5.44
CA ALA A 25 3.04 -0.86 4.31
C ALA A 25 1.90 -1.88 4.49
N ALA A 26 1.78 -2.47 5.68
CA ALA A 26 0.70 -3.41 6.01
C ALA A 26 -0.69 -2.76 5.93
N VAL A 27 -0.83 -1.53 6.44
CA VAL A 27 -2.07 -0.76 6.35
C VAL A 27 -2.44 -0.49 4.89
N LEU A 28 -1.49 -0.01 4.08
CA LEU A 28 -1.75 0.30 2.66
C LEU A 28 -2.15 -0.95 1.87
N ARG A 29 -1.52 -2.11 2.11
CA ARG A 29 -1.94 -3.39 1.50
C ARG A 29 -3.35 -3.78 1.90
N SER A 30 -3.68 -3.68 3.19
CA SER A 30 -5.02 -3.97 3.69
C SER A 30 -6.07 -3.08 3.01
N VAL A 31 -5.78 -1.79 2.83
CA VAL A 31 -6.67 -0.87 2.10
C VAL A 31 -6.77 -1.25 0.62
N ALA A 32 -5.65 -1.57 -0.06
CA ALA A 32 -5.66 -2.01 -1.45
C ALA A 32 -6.55 -3.25 -1.66
N ILE A 33 -6.44 -4.26 -0.80
CA ILE A 33 -7.27 -5.47 -0.83
C ILE A 33 -8.76 -5.13 -0.69
N ARG A 34 -9.12 -4.23 0.23
CA ARG A 34 -10.52 -3.79 0.41
C ARG A 34 -11.06 -3.06 -0.81
N ILE A 35 -10.25 -2.23 -1.47
CA ILE A 35 -10.61 -1.53 -2.71
C ILE A 35 -10.82 -2.55 -3.83
N SER A 36 -9.90 -3.49 -4.06
CA SER A 36 -10.07 -4.55 -5.04
C SER A 36 -11.33 -5.39 -4.78
N GLY A 37 -11.62 -5.72 -3.52
CA GLY A 37 -12.84 -6.42 -3.14
C GLY A 37 -14.12 -5.60 -3.37
N THR A 38 -14.04 -4.28 -3.35
CA THR A 38 -15.14 -3.37 -3.67
C THR A 38 -15.36 -3.29 -5.18
N GLU A 39 -14.29 -3.17 -5.95
CA GLU A 39 -14.33 -3.20 -7.42
C GLU A 39 -14.99 -4.48 -7.94
N GLY A 40 -14.59 -5.65 -7.42
CA GLY A 40 -15.20 -6.91 -7.79
C GLY A 40 -16.69 -7.03 -7.42
N ARG A 41 -17.13 -6.39 -6.32
CA ARG A 41 -18.55 -6.31 -5.94
C ARG A 41 -19.35 -5.45 -6.91
N ILE A 42 -18.81 -4.29 -7.30
CA ILE A 42 -19.43 -3.40 -8.30
C ILE A 42 -19.53 -4.13 -9.65
N GLY A 43 -18.47 -4.79 -10.10
CA GLY A 43 -18.46 -5.56 -11.34
C GLY A 43 -19.57 -6.63 -11.37
N ARG A 44 -19.76 -7.38 -10.27
CA ARG A 44 -20.85 -8.36 -10.15
C ARG A 44 -22.24 -7.72 -10.18
N ALA A 45 -22.43 -6.59 -9.48
CA ALA A 45 -23.71 -5.88 -9.49
C ALA A 45 -24.07 -5.38 -10.89
N VAL A 46 -23.09 -4.87 -11.64
CA VAL A 46 -23.27 -4.44 -13.04
C VAL A 46 -23.60 -5.61 -13.96
N ALA A 47 -22.93 -6.75 -13.79
CA ALA A 47 -23.22 -7.95 -14.56
C ALA A 47 -24.66 -8.44 -14.31
N LEU A 48 -25.12 -8.44 -13.05
CA LEU A 48 -26.49 -8.80 -12.70
C LEU A 48 -27.51 -7.82 -13.29
N ALA A 49 -27.25 -6.51 -13.20
CA ALA A 49 -28.13 -5.50 -13.76
C ALA A 49 -28.30 -5.64 -15.28
N LYS A 50 -27.23 -5.97 -16.00
CA LYS A 50 -27.28 -6.25 -17.45
C LYS A 50 -28.08 -7.50 -17.77
N PHE A 51 -27.94 -8.55 -16.96
CA PHE A 51 -28.73 -9.77 -17.14
C PHE A 51 -30.23 -9.51 -16.99
N GLN A 52 -30.60 -8.63 -16.04
CA GLN A 52 -32.00 -8.30 -15.76
C GLN A 52 -32.59 -7.28 -16.76
N SER A 53 -31.78 -6.41 -17.37
CA SER A 53 -32.26 -5.44 -18.36
C SER A 53 -31.18 -5.00 -19.35
N PRO A 54 -31.44 -5.11 -20.67
CA PRO A 54 -30.55 -4.58 -21.71
C PRO A 54 -30.35 -3.06 -21.64
N SER A 55 -31.30 -2.30 -21.09
CA SER A 55 -31.18 -0.84 -20.94
C SER A 55 -30.18 -0.41 -19.86
N ALA A 56 -29.69 -1.35 -19.04
CA ALA A 56 -28.60 -1.12 -18.09
C ALA A 56 -27.23 -0.88 -18.76
N ALA A 57 -27.14 -0.96 -20.10
CA ALA A 57 -25.92 -0.67 -20.84
C ALA A 57 -25.32 0.72 -20.54
N ARG A 58 -26.13 1.76 -20.29
CA ARG A 58 -25.61 3.09 -19.90
C ARG A 58 -25.09 3.16 -18.46
N PHE A 59 -25.50 2.23 -17.61
CA PHE A 59 -24.99 2.09 -16.24
C PHE A 59 -23.58 1.48 -16.26
N LYS A 60 -23.27 0.68 -17.28
CA LYS A 60 -21.95 0.06 -17.50
C LYS A 60 -20.83 1.09 -17.56
N ASP A 61 -20.95 2.11 -18.41
CA ASP A 61 -19.82 3.00 -18.72
C ASP A 61 -19.34 3.74 -17.46
N ARG A 62 -20.26 4.33 -16.70
CA ARG A 62 -19.94 4.97 -15.41
C ARG A 62 -19.33 4.01 -14.39
N THR A 63 -19.82 2.76 -14.34
CA THR A 63 -19.26 1.76 -13.42
C THR A 63 -17.94 1.17 -13.89
N GLN A 64 -17.66 1.22 -15.19
CA GLN A 64 -16.40 0.78 -15.77
C GLN A 64 -15.29 1.79 -15.44
N ASP A 65 -15.55 3.09 -15.63
CA ASP A 65 -14.63 4.16 -15.23
C ASP A 65 -14.34 4.11 -13.72
N LEU A 66 -15.39 3.89 -12.90
CA LEU A 66 -15.23 3.70 -11.47
C LEU A 66 -14.38 2.46 -11.14
N GLY A 67 -14.62 1.34 -11.82
CA GLY A 67 -13.86 0.11 -11.63
C GLY A 67 -12.38 0.25 -12.00
N GLU A 68 -12.10 0.95 -13.09
CA GLU A 68 -10.74 1.29 -13.51
C GLU A 68 -10.04 2.21 -12.50
N GLY A 69 -10.74 3.24 -12.02
CA GLY A 69 -10.23 4.12 -10.96
C GLY A 69 -9.93 3.37 -9.65
N LEU A 70 -10.79 2.44 -9.24
CA LEU A 70 -10.56 1.60 -8.05
C LEU A 70 -9.36 0.66 -8.25
N ARG A 71 -9.24 0.02 -9.42
CA ARG A 71 -8.09 -0.83 -9.76
C ARG A 71 -6.78 -0.04 -9.73
N GLU A 72 -6.76 1.14 -10.34
CA GLU A 72 -5.60 2.01 -10.36
C GLU A 72 -5.22 2.50 -8.95
N THR A 73 -6.22 2.85 -8.14
CA THR A 73 -5.98 3.23 -6.73
C THR A 73 -5.39 2.08 -5.93
N ALA A 74 -5.95 0.88 -6.04
CA ALA A 74 -5.43 -0.31 -5.36
C ALA A 74 -3.98 -0.63 -5.79
N ARG A 75 -3.67 -0.47 -7.09
CA ARG A 75 -2.32 -0.64 -7.64
C ARG A 75 -1.34 0.36 -7.03
N ARG A 76 -1.68 1.65 -7.00
CA ARG A 76 -0.82 2.70 -6.40
C ARG A 76 -0.55 2.44 -4.93
N LEU A 77 -1.60 2.11 -4.15
CA LEU A 77 -1.44 1.79 -2.73
C LEU A 77 -0.52 0.57 -2.52
N SER A 78 -0.63 -0.45 -3.37
CA SER A 78 0.24 -1.63 -3.30
C SER A 78 1.70 -1.26 -3.62
N GLN A 79 1.93 -0.42 -4.62
CA GLN A 79 3.27 0.07 -4.98
C GLN A 79 3.89 0.90 -3.84
N THR A 80 3.13 1.83 -3.26
CA THR A 80 3.59 2.60 -2.09
C THR A 80 3.89 1.68 -0.90
N ALA A 81 3.11 0.63 -0.69
CA ALA A 81 3.41 -0.35 0.35
C ALA A 81 4.72 -1.11 0.10
N GLU A 82 5.02 -1.47 -1.16
CA GLU A 82 6.30 -2.10 -1.53
C GLU A 82 7.49 -1.16 -1.30
N GLU A 83 7.35 0.12 -1.62
CA GLU A 83 8.36 1.15 -1.34
C GLU A 83 8.61 1.30 0.16
N LEU A 84 7.55 1.32 0.96
CA LEU A 84 7.64 1.36 2.42
C LEU A 84 8.31 0.12 3.01
N ASP A 85 8.03 -1.07 2.49
CA ASP A 85 8.73 -2.30 2.90
C ASP A 85 10.21 -2.29 2.52
N ARG A 86 10.54 -1.71 1.36
CA ARG A 86 11.94 -1.49 0.97
C ARG A 86 12.62 -0.53 1.95
N LEU A 87 11.99 0.59 2.30
CA LEU A 87 12.52 1.53 3.29
C LEU A 87 12.66 0.89 4.67
N SER A 88 11.67 0.08 5.09
CA SER A 88 11.71 -0.66 6.34
C SER A 88 12.95 -1.55 6.44
N ARG A 89 13.22 -2.33 5.39
CA ARG A 89 14.41 -3.19 5.30
C ARG A 89 15.71 -2.39 5.32
N GLN A 90 15.76 -1.25 4.63
CA GLN A 90 16.94 -0.38 4.65
C GLN A 90 17.21 0.20 6.03
N PHE A 91 16.18 0.64 6.76
CA PHE A 91 16.33 1.11 8.13
C PHE A 91 16.76 -0.03 9.07
N GLN A 92 16.18 -1.22 8.94
CA GLN A 92 16.58 -2.37 9.73
C GLN A 92 18.05 -2.73 9.50
N GLN A 93 18.50 -2.77 8.25
CA GLN A 93 19.90 -3.03 7.92
C GLN A 93 20.84 -2.00 8.57
N ARG A 94 20.52 -0.71 8.47
CA ARG A 94 21.33 0.35 9.10
C ARG A 94 21.36 0.24 10.62
N TYR A 95 20.25 -0.15 11.23
CA TYR A 95 20.20 -0.42 12.66
C TYR A 95 21.11 -1.58 13.05
N ASP A 96 21.08 -2.67 12.29
CA ASP A 96 21.90 -3.86 12.56
C ASP A 96 23.40 -3.56 12.37
N GLU A 97 23.76 -2.80 11.33
CA GLU A 97 25.14 -2.32 11.11
C GLU A 97 25.62 -1.42 12.26
N TRP A 98 24.80 -0.45 12.68
CA TRP A 98 25.10 0.40 13.84
C TRP A 98 25.29 -0.43 15.10
N ARG A 99 24.37 -1.35 15.38
CA ARG A 99 24.39 -2.22 16.55
C ARG A 99 25.65 -3.10 16.57
N ALA A 100 26.06 -3.66 15.44
CA ALA A 100 27.27 -4.47 15.33
C ALA A 100 28.56 -3.67 15.57
N GLY A 101 28.59 -2.39 15.19
CA GLY A 101 29.73 -1.49 15.44
C GLY A 101 29.78 -0.90 16.86
N HIS A 102 28.76 -1.14 17.69
CA HIS A 102 28.64 -0.63 19.06
C HIS A 102 28.47 -1.75 20.10
N ALA A 103 28.60 -3.01 19.69
CA ALA A 103 28.66 -4.19 20.55
C ALA A 103 30.12 -4.50 20.93
#